data_AF-A0A8H4EP19-F1
#
_entry.id   AF-A0A8H4EP19-F1
#
_cell.length_a   1.000
_cell.length_b   1.000
_cell.length_c   1.000
_cell.angle_alpha   90.00
_cell.angle_beta   90.00
_cell.angle_gamma   90.00
#
_symmetry.space_group_name_H-M   'P 1'
#
loop_
_entity.id
_entity.type
_entity.pdbx_description
1 polymer ?
#
loop_
_entity_poly.entity_id
_entity_poly.type
_entity_poly.pdbx_seq_one_letter_code
_entity_poly.pdbx_strand_id
1 'polypeptide(L)'
;MPGEVHIGRLMLKVGLFGCSLLIRGMYSTFSNFSVYWSNFGKGLLTLTEALRRPITDDQIITAPSYDHGKGDPVENDIKISPSHKLVILEGLYLHLKEPPIWRSIASQMHELWGLHIDREIAKKRIIKRHIQSHITETEEQAIFRVENNDMVNANYILENSLTPTRTVISVDEPAHTI
;
A
#
# COMPACT_ATOMS: atom_id res chain seq x y z
N MET A 1 41.30 2.98 -4.19
CA MET A 1 40.59 1.74 -4.60
C MET A 1 39.17 2.15 -4.94
N PRO A 2 38.67 1.89 -6.16
CA PRO A 2 37.27 2.18 -6.48
C PRO A 2 36.41 1.20 -5.68
N GLY A 3 35.51 1.74 -4.85
CA GLY A 3 34.65 0.97 -3.96
C GLY A 3 33.74 0.03 -4.75
N GLU A 4 33.57 -1.18 -4.24
CA GLU A 4 32.64 -2.18 -4.78
C GLU A 4 31.25 -1.56 -4.94
N VAL A 5 30.75 -1.54 -6.18
CA VAL A 5 29.35 -1.22 -6.45
C VAL A 5 28.56 -2.49 -6.15
N HIS A 6 28.06 -2.60 -4.92
CA HIS A 6 27.09 -3.65 -4.59
C HIS A 6 25.84 -3.41 -5.43
N ILE A 7 25.46 -4.40 -6.26
CA ILE A 7 24.21 -4.38 -7.03
C ILE A 7 23.05 -4.55 -6.03
N GLY A 8 22.61 -3.44 -5.45
CA GLY A 8 21.49 -3.40 -4.52
C GLY A 8 20.14 -3.65 -5.21
N ARG A 9 19.16 -4.11 -4.43
CA ARG A 9 17.74 -4.17 -4.86
C ARG A 9 17.15 -2.77 -4.74
N LEU A 10 16.52 -2.30 -5.82
CA LEU A 10 15.70 -1.10 -5.77
C LEU A 10 14.37 -1.46 -5.10
N MET A 11 14.06 -0.76 -4.01
CA MET A 11 12.74 -0.82 -3.39
C MET A 11 11.98 0.43 -3.74
N LEU A 12 10.97 0.26 -4.59
CA LEU A 12 10.02 1.29 -4.90
C LEU A 12 8.78 1.09 -4.05
N LYS A 13 8.11 2.18 -3.76
CA LYS A 13 6.85 2.14 -3.05
C LYS A 13 5.82 2.95 -3.78
N VAL A 14 4.66 2.37 -3.99
CA VAL A 14 3.51 3.08 -4.58
C VAL A 14 2.47 3.26 -3.48
N GLY A 15 2.43 4.46 -2.93
CA GLY A 15 1.36 4.91 -2.06
C GLY A 15 0.29 5.63 -2.85
N LEU A 16 -0.97 5.34 -2.55
CA LEU A 16 -2.10 6.00 -3.17
C LEU A 16 -2.47 7.23 -2.35
N PHE A 17 -2.34 8.41 -2.94
CA PHE A 17 -2.85 9.66 -2.40
C PHE A 17 -4.21 9.94 -3.00
N GLY A 18 -5.20 9.29 -2.42
CA GLY A 18 -6.57 9.32 -2.90
C GLY A 18 -7.18 7.96 -2.70
N CYS A 19 -7.93 7.84 -1.61
CA CYS A 19 -9.05 6.93 -1.43
C CYS A 19 -8.83 5.49 -1.94
N SER A 20 -8.35 4.62 -1.06
CA SER A 20 -8.50 3.15 -1.08
C SER A 20 -8.37 2.38 -2.43
N LEU A 21 -7.67 2.91 -3.45
CA LEU A 21 -7.64 2.33 -4.80
C LEU A 21 -6.32 1.63 -5.12
N LEU A 22 -6.20 0.37 -4.69
CA LEU A 22 -5.11 -0.63 -4.86
C LEU A 22 -4.43 -1.01 -3.54
N ILE A 23 -5.15 -1.79 -2.75
CA ILE A 23 -4.69 -3.11 -2.31
C ILE A 23 -5.85 -4.05 -2.65
N ARG A 24 -5.56 -5.22 -3.23
CA ARG A 24 -6.50 -6.34 -3.26
C ARG A 24 -6.80 -6.70 -1.80
N GLY A 25 -7.88 -6.06 -1.34
CA GLY A 25 -8.52 -6.03 -0.04
C GLY A 25 -7.66 -5.84 1.20
N MET A 26 -7.99 -4.78 1.90
CA MET A 26 -8.00 -4.74 3.34
C MET A 26 -9.18 -3.84 3.68
N TYR A 27 -10.36 -4.43 3.81
CA TYR A 27 -11.55 -3.69 4.26
C TYR A 27 -11.68 -3.92 5.77
N SER A 28 -11.34 -2.91 6.55
CA SER A 28 -11.94 -2.77 7.88
C SER A 28 -11.94 -1.31 8.29
N THR A 29 -13.14 -0.88 8.66
CA THR A 29 -13.54 0.42 9.17
C THR A 29 -12.69 0.90 10.36
N PHE A 30 -12.67 2.22 10.53
CA PHE A 30 -11.90 3.00 11.51
C PHE A 30 -12.22 2.75 13.00
N SER A 31 -12.95 1.69 13.36
CA SER A 31 -13.63 1.65 14.65
C SER A 31 -13.06 0.70 15.71
N ASN A 32 -12.10 -0.21 15.48
CA ASN A 32 -11.48 -1.03 16.56
C ASN A 32 -10.21 -1.82 16.14
N PHE A 33 -9.09 -1.15 15.79
CA PHE A 33 -7.96 -1.85 15.11
C PHE A 33 -6.52 -1.55 15.62
N SER A 34 -6.31 -1.43 16.94
CA SER A 34 -4.97 -1.15 17.52
C SER A 34 -3.96 -2.32 17.47
N VAL A 35 -4.40 -3.57 17.71
CA VAL A 35 -3.47 -4.69 17.96
C VAL A 35 -2.91 -5.28 16.66
N TYR A 36 -3.75 -5.53 15.65
CA TYR A 36 -3.33 -6.07 14.35
C TYR A 36 -2.38 -5.13 13.60
N TRP A 37 -2.61 -3.82 13.67
CA TRP A 37 -1.73 -2.81 13.08
C TRP A 37 -0.34 -2.78 13.71
N SER A 38 -0.25 -2.99 15.03
CA SER A 38 1.04 -3.04 15.71
C SER A 38 1.86 -4.27 15.30
N ASN A 39 1.22 -5.43 15.13
CA ASN A 39 1.89 -6.66 14.71
C ASN A 39 2.22 -6.63 13.21
N PHE A 40 1.31 -6.11 12.39
CA PHE A 40 1.54 -5.92 10.95
C PHE A 40 2.67 -4.92 10.68
N GLY A 41 2.64 -3.75 11.35
CA GLY A 41 3.70 -2.75 11.21
C GLY A 41 5.07 -3.28 11.62
N LYS A 42 5.15 -4.09 12.69
CA LYS A 42 6.41 -4.74 13.09
C LYS A 42 6.89 -5.74 12.04
N GLY A 43 6.01 -6.63 11.57
CA GLY A 43 6.36 -7.61 10.54
C GLY A 43 6.81 -6.93 9.23
N LEU A 44 6.12 -5.87 8.82
CA LEU A 44 6.49 -5.10 7.64
C LEU A 44 7.83 -4.36 7.82
N LEU A 45 8.10 -3.79 8.99
CA LEU A 45 9.39 -3.19 9.28
C LEU A 45 10.52 -4.24 9.23
N THR A 46 10.33 -5.40 9.85
CA THR A 46 11.29 -6.51 9.78
C THR A 46 11.55 -6.95 8.33
N LEU A 47 10.50 -7.03 7.51
CA LEU A 47 10.62 -7.34 6.09
C LEU A 47 11.43 -6.27 5.36
N THR A 48 11.12 -4.98 5.53
CA THR A 48 11.82 -3.90 4.80
C THR A 48 13.27 -3.75 5.26
N GLU A 49 13.57 -3.95 6.55
CA GLU A 49 14.94 -4.04 7.06
C GLU A 49 15.70 -5.22 6.43
N ALA A 50 15.08 -6.39 6.31
CA ALA A 50 15.70 -7.54 5.64
C ALA A 50 15.98 -7.26 4.17
N LEU A 51 15.06 -6.60 3.47
CA LEU A 51 15.20 -6.21 2.07
C LEU A 51 16.28 -5.14 1.83
N ARG A 52 16.70 -4.40 2.87
CA ARG A 52 17.79 -3.42 2.81
C ARG A 52 19.17 -4.01 2.96
N ARG A 53 19.28 -5.23 3.48
CA ARG A 53 20.58 -5.90 3.65
C ARG A 53 21.19 -6.23 2.27
N PRO A 54 22.52 -6.30 2.16
CA PRO A 54 23.17 -6.75 0.93
C PRO A 54 22.63 -8.11 0.48
N ILE A 55 22.37 -8.24 -0.82
CA ILE A 55 21.87 -9.47 -1.42
C ILE A 55 23.00 -10.50 -1.44
N THR A 56 22.73 -11.72 -0.98
CA THR A 56 23.60 -12.89 -1.20
C THR A 56 22.92 -13.89 -2.14
N ASP A 57 23.71 -14.67 -2.87
CA ASP A 57 23.22 -15.51 -3.99
C ASP A 57 22.21 -16.59 -3.57
N ASP A 58 22.22 -16.99 -2.30
CA ASP A 58 21.32 -18.03 -1.75
C ASP A 58 20.18 -17.46 -0.88
N GLN A 59 20.06 -16.13 -0.74
CA GLN A 59 19.11 -15.53 0.18
C GLN A 59 17.69 -15.41 -0.41
N ILE A 60 16.77 -16.23 0.07
CA ILE A 60 15.34 -16.04 -0.17
C ILE A 60 14.72 -15.32 1.03
N ILE A 61 14.15 -14.13 0.79
CA ILE A 61 13.32 -13.43 1.78
C ILE A 61 11.87 -13.83 1.55
N THR A 62 11.14 -14.08 2.62
CA THR A 62 9.72 -14.44 2.57
C THR A 62 8.86 -13.31 3.12
N ALA A 63 7.66 -13.16 2.57
CA ALA A 63 6.65 -12.22 3.05
C ALA A 63 5.28 -12.92 3.11
N PRO A 64 4.40 -12.51 4.04
CA PRO A 64 3.05 -13.06 4.09
C PRO A 64 2.22 -12.61 2.88
N SER A 65 1.30 -13.44 2.43
CA SER A 65 0.20 -13.02 1.55
C SER A 65 -1.11 -12.93 2.33
N TYR A 66 -2.13 -12.31 1.73
CA TYR A 66 -3.47 -12.29 2.28
C TYR A 66 -4.50 -12.60 1.20
N ASP A 67 -5.44 -13.49 1.52
CA ASP A 67 -6.52 -13.90 0.62
C ASP A 67 -7.88 -13.59 1.28
N HIS A 68 -8.68 -12.74 0.62
CA HIS A 68 -10.01 -12.30 1.07
C HIS A 68 -11.00 -13.44 1.25
N GLY A 69 -10.82 -14.55 0.54
CA GLY A 69 -11.69 -15.72 0.69
C GLY A 69 -11.37 -16.57 1.92
N LYS A 70 -10.18 -16.41 2.52
CA LYS A 70 -9.65 -17.27 3.59
C LYS A 70 -9.55 -16.57 4.95
N GLY A 71 -9.55 -15.24 4.99
CA GLY A 71 -9.68 -14.44 6.21
C GLY A 71 -8.38 -14.20 6.98
N ASP A 72 -7.40 -15.11 6.89
CA ASP A 72 -6.11 -15.02 7.59
C ASP A 72 -4.91 -14.86 6.64
N PRO A 73 -3.84 -14.15 7.06
CA PRO A 73 -2.61 -14.08 6.30
C PRO A 73 -1.92 -15.44 6.21
N VAL A 74 -1.40 -15.77 5.02
CA VAL A 74 -0.58 -16.97 4.80
C VAL A 74 0.88 -16.60 4.99
N GLU A 75 1.49 -17.12 6.05
CA GLU A 75 2.90 -16.87 6.33
C GLU A 75 3.82 -17.45 5.24
N ASN A 76 4.88 -16.71 4.93
CA ASN A 76 5.94 -17.11 4.00
C ASN A 76 5.50 -17.45 2.56
N ASP A 77 4.34 -16.98 2.13
CA ASP A 77 3.76 -17.31 0.82
C ASP A 77 4.47 -16.61 -0.35
N ILE A 78 4.88 -15.34 -0.16
CA ILE A 78 5.59 -14.57 -1.18
C ILE A 78 7.09 -14.80 -1.01
N LYS A 79 7.74 -15.34 -2.05
CA LYS A 79 9.19 -15.54 -2.08
C LYS A 79 9.89 -14.47 -2.91
N ILE A 80 10.84 -13.79 -2.30
CA ILE A 80 11.62 -12.71 -2.91
C ILE A 80 13.07 -13.19 -3.07
N SER A 81 13.36 -13.81 -4.21
CA SER A 81 14.69 -14.35 -4.55
C SER A 81 15.72 -13.26 -4.88
N PRO A 82 17.04 -13.57 -4.84
CA PRO A 82 18.14 -12.63 -5.18
C PRO A 82 18.09 -12.04 -6.59
N SER A 83 17.41 -12.72 -7.52
CA SER A 83 17.20 -12.25 -8.89
C SER A 83 16.18 -11.12 -9.00
N HIS A 84 15.29 -10.95 -8.01
CA HIS A 84 14.39 -9.79 -7.96
C HIS A 84 15.18 -8.53 -7.62
N LYS A 85 15.41 -7.69 -8.63
CA LYS A 85 16.13 -6.41 -8.47
C LYS A 85 15.20 -5.24 -8.15
N LEU A 86 13.90 -5.41 -8.36
CA LEU A 86 12.87 -4.44 -8.02
C LEU A 86 11.83 -5.09 -7.11
N VAL A 87 11.54 -4.47 -5.96
CA VAL A 87 10.40 -4.81 -5.12
C VAL A 87 9.53 -3.58 -4.97
N ILE A 88 8.24 -3.75 -5.25
CA ILE A 88 7.22 -2.73 -5.09
C ILE A 88 6.39 -3.06 -3.86
N LEU A 89 6.38 -2.17 -2.88
CA LEU A 89 5.44 -2.24 -1.77
C LEU A 89 4.27 -1.29 -2.04
N GLU A 90 3.05 -1.80 -2.03
CA GLU A 90 1.82 -1.01 -2.20
C GLU A 90 1.01 -0.96 -0.91
N GLY A 91 0.44 0.20 -0.61
CA GLY A 91 -0.48 0.34 0.51
C GLY A 91 -0.73 1.76 0.99
N LEU A 92 -1.85 1.93 1.69
CA LEU A 92 -2.42 3.23 2.06
C LEU A 92 -1.56 4.00 3.06
N TYR A 93 -1.02 3.31 4.05
CA TYR A 93 -0.42 3.96 5.23
C TYR A 93 1.10 4.00 5.20
N LEU A 94 1.69 3.45 4.14
CA LEU A 94 3.13 3.31 4.06
C LEU A 94 3.84 4.67 4.09
N HIS A 95 3.17 5.77 3.70
CA HIS A 95 3.73 7.12 3.66
C HIS A 95 3.54 7.89 4.97
N LEU A 96 2.83 7.35 5.96
CA LEU A 96 2.50 8.10 7.16
C LEU A 96 3.75 8.55 7.93
N LYS A 97 3.70 9.79 8.42
CA LYS A 97 4.68 10.37 9.33
C LYS A 97 4.57 9.78 10.73
N GLU A 98 3.37 9.40 11.14
CA GLU A 98 3.07 8.88 12.47
C GLU A 98 2.07 7.72 12.39
N PRO A 99 2.06 6.80 13.37
CA PRO A 99 3.05 6.64 14.44
C PRO A 99 4.46 6.31 13.93
N PRO A 100 5.52 6.38 14.78
CA PRO A 100 6.92 6.33 14.33
C PRO A 100 7.29 5.09 13.51
N ILE A 101 6.60 3.96 13.74
CA ILE A 101 6.82 2.73 12.97
C ILE A 101 6.60 2.91 11.47
N TRP A 102 5.62 3.72 11.04
CA TRP A 102 5.37 4.01 9.63
C TRP A 102 6.46 4.87 9.02
N ARG A 103 6.96 5.85 9.78
CA ARG A 103 8.13 6.64 9.38
C ARG A 103 9.37 5.76 9.23
N SER A 104 9.60 4.81 10.16
CA SER A 104 10.70 3.85 10.07
C SER A 104 10.59 2.92 8.87
N ILE A 105 9.38 2.45 8.54
CA ILE A 105 9.14 1.64 7.33
C ILE A 105 9.42 2.50 6.08
N ALA A 106 8.92 3.74 6.05
CA ALA A 106 9.11 4.64 4.92
C ALA A 106 10.59 4.98 4.69
N SER A 107 11.40 5.10 5.74
CA SER A 107 12.84 5.38 5.63
C SER A 107 13.65 4.21 5.06
N GLN A 108 13.09 3.00 5.02
CA GLN A 108 13.71 1.86 4.33
C GLN A 108 13.51 1.91 2.81
N MET A 109 12.74 2.84 2.26
CA MET A 109 12.40 2.87 0.83
C MET A 109 13.43 3.69 0.05
N HIS A 110 13.74 3.31 -1.19
CA HIS A 110 14.61 4.13 -2.05
C HIS A 110 13.83 5.28 -2.69
N GLU A 111 12.60 5.00 -3.13
CA GLU A 111 11.70 6.02 -3.64
C GLU A 111 10.30 5.85 -3.04
N LEU A 112 9.65 6.98 -2.80
CA LEU A 112 8.27 7.09 -2.35
C LEU A 112 7.43 7.64 -3.49
N TRP A 113 6.59 6.83 -4.11
CA TRP A 113 5.72 7.28 -5.21
C TRP A 113 4.33 7.52 -4.68
N GLY A 114 3.78 8.68 -4.99
CA GLY A 114 2.41 9.04 -4.67
C GLY A 114 1.53 8.99 -5.90
N LEU A 115 0.44 8.23 -5.89
CA LEU A 115 -0.59 8.32 -6.93
C LEU A 115 -1.57 9.42 -6.58
N HIS A 116 -1.66 10.45 -7.41
CA HIS A 116 -2.66 11.50 -7.31
C HIS A 116 -3.84 11.20 -8.23
N ILE A 117 -5.05 11.28 -7.69
CA ILE A 117 -6.30 11.11 -8.43
C ILE A 117 -7.27 12.22 -8.04
N ASP A 118 -8.07 12.68 -9.00
CA ASP A 118 -9.16 13.59 -8.70
C ASP A 118 -10.13 12.97 -7.68
N ARG A 119 -10.52 13.78 -6.69
CA ARG A 119 -11.31 13.31 -5.55
C ARG A 119 -12.68 12.78 -5.98
N GLU A 120 -13.35 13.45 -6.92
CA GLU A 120 -14.68 13.04 -7.36
C GLU A 120 -14.61 11.79 -8.25
N ILE A 121 -13.56 11.65 -9.06
CA ILE A 121 -13.28 10.40 -9.79
C ILE A 121 -13.04 9.25 -8.80
N ALA A 122 -12.22 9.46 -7.77
CA ALA A 122 -11.93 8.44 -6.77
C ALA A 122 -13.20 7.99 -6.02
N LYS A 123 -14.05 8.95 -5.60
CA LYS A 123 -15.34 8.67 -4.95
C LYS A 123 -16.23 7.80 -5.83
N LYS A 124 -16.43 8.19 -7.10
CA LYS A 124 -17.24 7.43 -8.06
C LYS A 124 -16.75 6.00 -8.23
N ARG A 125 -15.42 5.81 -8.36
CA ARG A 125 -14.81 4.48 -8.49
C ARG A 125 -15.02 3.62 -7.25
N ILE A 126 -14.95 4.19 -6.05
CA ILE A 126 -15.15 3.44 -4.80
C ILE A 126 -16.61 3.10 -4.56
N ILE A 127 -17.54 4.02 -4.84
CA ILE A 127 -18.99 3.75 -4.77
C ILE A 127 -19.31 2.55 -5.67
N LYS A 128 -18.88 2.61 -6.94
CA LYS A 128 -19.04 1.51 -7.90
C LYS A 128 -18.47 0.19 -7.35
N ARG A 129 -17.27 0.24 -6.75
CA ARG A 129 -16.64 -0.94 -6.17
C ARG A 129 -17.43 -1.51 -5.00
N HIS A 130 -17.87 -0.69 -4.04
CA HIS A 130 -18.63 -1.17 -2.87
C HIS A 130 -19.91 -1.92 -3.27
N ILE A 131 -20.60 -1.44 -4.31
CA ILE A 131 -21.78 -2.10 -4.88
C ILE A 131 -21.38 -3.42 -5.56
N GLN A 132 -20.37 -3.39 -6.44
CA GLN A 132 -19.92 -4.56 -7.20
C GLN A 132 -19.37 -5.68 -6.32
N SER A 133 -18.73 -5.33 -5.19
CA SER A 133 -18.20 -6.30 -4.23
C SER A 133 -19.19 -6.64 -3.11
N HIS A 134 -20.44 -6.20 -3.21
CA HIS A 134 -21.49 -6.45 -2.21
C HIS A 134 -21.12 -6.03 -0.77
N ILE A 135 -20.27 -5.00 -0.63
CA ILE A 135 -19.96 -4.40 0.68
C ILE A 135 -21.14 -3.58 1.18
N THR A 136 -21.90 -3.00 0.25
CA THR A 136 -23.14 -2.26 0.49
C THR A 136 -24.20 -2.73 -0.49
N GLU A 137 -25.45 -2.78 -0.05
CA GLU A 137 -26.57 -3.28 -0.86
C GLU A 137 -27.13 -2.22 -1.81
N THR A 138 -26.99 -0.94 -1.45
CA THR A 138 -27.52 0.19 -2.22
C THR A 138 -26.46 1.24 -2.50
N GLU A 139 -26.70 2.04 -3.54
CA GLU A 139 -25.85 3.19 -3.87
C GLU A 139 -25.84 4.23 -2.74
N GLU A 140 -26.97 4.46 -2.08
CA GLU A 140 -27.05 5.38 -0.94
C GLU A 140 -26.14 4.94 0.23
N GLN A 141 -26.15 3.64 0.57
CA GLN A 141 -25.25 3.08 1.57
C GLN A 141 -23.78 3.20 1.14
N ALA A 142 -23.49 2.97 -0.14
CA ALA A 142 -22.14 3.11 -0.71
C ALA A 142 -21.64 4.55 -0.58
N ILE A 143 -22.45 5.54 -0.97
CA ILE A 143 -22.15 6.97 -0.84
C ILE A 143 -21.91 7.33 0.62
N PHE A 144 -22.82 6.93 1.52
CA PHE A 144 -22.68 7.21 2.95
C PHE A 144 -21.38 6.65 3.52
N ARG A 145 -21.04 5.40 3.18
CA ARG A 145 -19.78 4.78 3.59
C ARG A 145 -18.56 5.51 3.03
N VAL A 146 -18.59 5.90 1.76
CA VAL A 146 -17.48 6.61 1.12
C VAL A 146 -17.22 7.94 1.82
N GLU A 147 -18.25 8.74 2.09
CA GLU A 147 -18.10 10.04 2.74
C GLU A 147 -17.62 9.92 4.19
N ASN A 148 -18.16 8.96 4.94
CA ASN A 148 -17.92 8.86 6.39
C ASN A 148 -16.76 7.93 6.77
N ASN A 149 -16.21 7.16 5.82
CA ASN A 149 -15.10 6.25 6.08
C ASN A 149 -13.95 6.41 5.09
N ASP A 150 -14.18 6.17 3.80
CA ASP A 150 -13.10 6.19 2.80
C ASP A 150 -12.49 7.59 2.63
N MET A 151 -13.31 8.64 2.58
CA MET A 151 -12.84 10.03 2.45
C MET A 151 -12.17 10.53 3.72
N VAL A 152 -12.70 10.18 4.89
CA VAL A 152 -12.08 10.51 6.18
C VAL A 152 -10.67 9.92 6.26
N ASN A 153 -10.52 8.64 5.88
CA ASN A 153 -9.22 7.99 5.81
C ASN A 153 -8.29 8.65 4.78
N ALA A 154 -8.81 8.96 3.59
CA ALA A 154 -8.03 9.60 2.54
C ALA A 154 -7.49 10.97 2.97
N ASN A 155 -8.33 11.79 3.60
CA ASN A 155 -7.92 13.10 4.12
C ASN A 155 -6.83 12.94 5.18
N TYR A 156 -7.01 12.01 6.12
CA TYR A 156 -6.00 11.71 7.13
C TYR A 156 -4.65 11.33 6.49
N ILE A 157 -4.65 10.44 5.50
CA ILE A 157 -3.43 10.02 4.80
C ILE A 157 -2.77 11.20 4.09
N LEU A 158 -3.54 12.01 3.36
CA LEU A 158 -3.03 13.17 2.63
C LEU A 158 -2.36 14.19 3.57
N GLU A 159 -2.99 14.48 4.70
CA GLU A 159 -2.51 15.45 5.68
C GLU A 159 -1.29 14.93 6.48
N ASN A 160 -1.23 13.62 6.73
CA ASN A 160 -0.26 13.03 7.66
C ASN A 160 0.86 12.26 6.97
N SER A 161 1.00 12.35 5.65
CA SER A 161 2.04 11.63 4.91
C SER A 161 3.31 12.43 4.66
N LEU A 162 4.41 11.71 4.49
CA LEU A 162 5.68 12.20 3.95
C LEU A 162 5.51 12.64 2.50
N THR A 163 6.29 13.64 2.09
CA THR A 163 6.35 14.10 0.70
C THR A 163 6.84 12.97 -0.21
N PRO A 164 6.11 12.63 -1.28
CA PRO A 164 6.58 11.66 -2.26
C PRO A 164 7.87 12.12 -2.94
N THR A 165 8.75 11.17 -3.24
CA THR A 165 9.88 11.36 -4.17
C THR A 165 9.37 11.61 -5.59
N ARG A 166 8.27 10.97 -5.97
CA ARG A 166 7.60 11.15 -7.27
C ARG A 166 6.09 11.17 -7.10
N THR A 167 5.40 11.94 -7.93
CA THR A 167 3.94 11.92 -8.03
C THR A 167 3.54 11.42 -9.40
N VAL A 168 2.72 10.38 -9.42
CA VAL A 168 2.08 9.84 -10.62
C VAL A 168 0.64 10.34 -10.64
N ILE A 169 0.19 10.92 -11.75
CA ILE A 169 -1.19 11.38 -11.89
C ILE A 169 -1.99 10.26 -12.56
N SER A 170 -3.06 9.81 -11.91
CA SER A 170 -4.01 8.89 -12.53
C SER A 170 -4.69 9.61 -13.69
N VAL A 171 -4.49 9.10 -14.89
CA VAL A 171 -5.31 9.45 -16.05
C VAL A 171 -6.42 8.42 -16.18
N ASP A 172 -7.60 8.83 -16.65
CA ASP A 172 -8.57 7.87 -17.16
C ASP A 172 -7.99 7.29 -18.46
N GLU A 173 -8.05 5.97 -18.64
CA GLU A 173 -7.82 5.42 -19.98
C GLU A 173 -8.90 6.01 -20.91
N PRO A 174 -8.54 6.63 -22.06
CA PRO A 174 -9.53 6.93 -23.06
C PRO A 174 -10.25 5.63 -23.41
N ALA A 175 -11.57 5.67 -23.50
CA ALA A 175 -12.37 4.49 -23.81
C ALA A 175 -11.79 3.78 -25.04
N HIS A 176 -11.06 2.69 -24.82
CA HIS A 176 -10.60 1.83 -25.90
C HIS A 176 -11.85 1.19 -26.47
N THR A 177 -12.32 1.74 -27.59
CA THR A 177 -13.32 1.09 -28.42
C THR A 177 -12.58 -0.09 -29.06
N ILE A 178 -12.81 -1.29 -28.53
CA ILE A 178 -12.34 -2.55 -29.12
C ILE A 178 -13.19 -2.85 -30.35
#